data_AF-A0A838UG59-F1
#
_entry.id   AF-A0A838UG59-F1
#
_cell.length_a   1.000
_cell.length_b   1.000
_cell.length_c   1.000
_cell.angle_alpha   90.00
_cell.angle_beta   90.00
_cell.angle_gamma   90.00
#
_symmetry.space_group_name_H-M   'P 1'
#
loop_
_entity.id
_entity.type
_entity.pdbx_description
1 polymer ?
#
loop_
_entity_poly.entity_id
_entity_poly.type
_entity_poly.pdbx_seq_one_letter_code
_entity_poly.pdbx_strand_id
1 'polypeptide(L)'
;MRQDEEHDAYDAAYAQRFWQVLMRTERVLREHRGQFIGKSSPIHFFWGSFDLALTFFSGRKAPERPGADRITREAYSHEAISCGFWPGSEQAPQAAFYAYSAPTPAGMATAQVQPTAARYDDGLGEFLLPYNAVRLAADPAGDLRAFFASTYEAGATLGQWDRIALEHAAS
;
A
#
# COMPACT_ATOMS: atom_id res chain seq x y z
N MET A 1 5.89 9.32 -37.20
CA MET A 1 5.64 9.58 -35.77
C MET A 1 4.54 10.63 -35.72
N ARG A 2 3.38 10.35 -35.12
CA ARG A 2 2.43 11.40 -34.77
C ARG A 2 2.96 12.05 -33.50
N GLN A 3 3.26 13.34 -33.56
CA GLN A 3 3.48 14.15 -32.38
C GLN A 3 2.11 14.35 -31.75
N ASP A 4 1.91 13.71 -30.59
CA ASP A 4 0.77 13.97 -29.72
C ASP A 4 1.09 15.25 -28.94
N GLU A 5 0.65 16.40 -29.47
CA GLU A 5 0.73 17.71 -28.80
C GLU A 5 -0.60 18.04 -28.09
N GLU A 6 -1.55 17.11 -28.03
CA GLU A 6 -2.91 17.35 -27.49
C GLU A 6 -2.91 17.34 -25.95
N HIS A 7 -1.94 16.66 -25.32
CA HIS A 7 -1.72 16.62 -23.88
C HIS A 7 -0.59 17.55 -23.42
N ASP A 8 -0.56 18.81 -23.87
CA ASP A 8 0.43 19.82 -23.44
C ASP A 8 0.07 20.47 -22.10
N ALA A 9 -0.23 19.66 -21.09
CA ALA A 9 -0.59 20.11 -19.74
C ALA A 9 0.48 19.68 -18.72
N TYR A 10 1.74 20.02 -19.00
CA TYR A 10 2.77 19.95 -17.96
C TYR A 10 2.65 21.15 -17.02
N ASP A 11 2.19 20.90 -15.80
CA ASP A 11 2.25 21.88 -14.73
C ASP A 11 3.38 21.51 -13.75
N ALA A 12 4.46 22.30 -13.80
CA ALA A 12 5.65 22.10 -12.98
C ALA A 12 5.33 22.11 -11.47
N ALA A 13 4.34 22.87 -11.03
CA ALA A 13 3.97 22.95 -9.63
C ALA A 13 3.26 21.67 -9.17
N TYR A 14 2.36 21.10 -9.99
CA TYR A 14 1.75 19.80 -9.68
C TYR A 14 2.76 18.65 -9.77
N ALA A 15 3.64 18.64 -10.77
CA ALA A 15 4.72 17.66 -10.87
C ALA A 15 5.64 17.69 -9.64
N GLN A 16 6.04 18.88 -9.19
CA GLN A 16 6.88 19.04 -8.00
C GLN A 16 6.16 18.59 -6.72
N ARG A 17 4.86 18.90 -6.57
CA ARG A 17 4.06 18.45 -5.43
C ARG A 17 3.96 16.92 -5.39
N PHE A 18 3.66 16.30 -6.53
CA PHE A 18 3.59 14.85 -6.64
C PHE A 18 4.93 14.19 -6.27
N TRP A 19 6.03 14.69 -6.83
CA TRP A 19 7.37 14.21 -6.49
C TRP A 19 7.68 14.32 -4.98
N GLN A 20 7.30 15.43 -4.33
CA GLN A 20 7.46 15.58 -2.88
C GLN A 20 6.64 14.55 -2.08
N VAL A 21 5.42 14.22 -2.52
CA VAL A 21 4.61 13.17 -1.90
C VAL A 21 5.29 11.81 -2.05
N LEU A 22 5.80 11.49 -3.24
CA LEU A 22 6.52 10.24 -3.48
C LEU A 22 7.74 10.11 -2.55
N MET A 23 8.59 11.13 -2.49
CA MET A 23 9.81 11.10 -1.67
C MET A 23 9.50 10.98 -0.16
N ARG A 24 8.46 11.66 0.32
CA ARG A 24 8.05 11.58 1.73
C ARG A 24 7.46 10.20 2.07
N THR A 25 6.64 9.67 1.19
CA THR A 25 6.04 8.33 1.34
C THR A 25 7.12 7.25 1.30
N GLU A 26 8.03 7.33 0.34
CA GLU A 26 9.13 6.37 0.15
C GLU A 26 10.02 6.26 1.40
N ARG A 27 10.33 7.39 2.04
CA ARG A 27 11.06 7.39 3.33
C ARG A 27 10.32 6.59 4.41
N VAL A 28 9.02 6.80 4.57
CA VAL A 28 8.21 6.08 5.57
C VAL A 28 8.12 4.59 5.23
N LEU A 29 7.94 4.24 3.94
CA LEU A 29 7.95 2.86 3.48
C LEU A 29 9.29 2.17 3.72
N ARG A 30 10.43 2.88 3.59
CA ARG A 30 11.75 2.33 3.93
C ARG A 30 11.89 2.03 5.41
N GLU A 31 11.43 2.94 6.27
CA GLU A 31 11.41 2.75 7.73
C GLU A 31 10.53 1.54 8.08
N HIS A 32 9.34 1.44 7.49
CA HIS A 32 8.42 0.33 7.69
C HIS A 32 9.01 -1.01 7.21
N ARG A 33 9.57 -1.05 6.00
CA ARG A 33 10.30 -2.23 5.47
C ARG A 33 11.43 -2.67 6.39
N GLY A 34 12.10 -1.74 7.05
CA GLY A 34 13.22 -2.02 7.95
C GLY A 34 12.87 -2.92 9.13
N GLN A 35 11.59 -3.05 9.50
CA GLN A 35 11.13 -3.94 10.57
C GLN A 35 10.90 -5.38 10.10
N PHE A 36 10.81 -5.62 8.80
CA PHE A 36 10.53 -6.91 8.19
C PHE A 36 11.80 -7.56 7.66
N ILE A 37 12.15 -8.75 8.19
CA ILE A 37 13.35 -9.52 7.82
C ILE A 37 13.08 -10.60 6.77
N GLY A 38 11.80 -10.85 6.44
CA GLY A 38 11.40 -11.78 5.40
C GLY A 38 11.60 -11.26 3.98
N LYS A 39 11.13 -12.02 2.98
CA LYS A 39 11.16 -11.59 1.58
C LYS A 39 10.15 -10.47 1.34
N SER A 40 10.62 -9.38 0.76
CA SER A 40 9.79 -8.24 0.35
C SER A 40 10.10 -7.82 -1.09
N SER A 41 9.20 -7.05 -1.70
CA SER A 41 9.55 -6.28 -2.88
C SER A 41 10.50 -5.12 -2.53
N PRO A 42 11.20 -4.54 -3.51
CA PRO A 42 11.57 -3.13 -3.47
C PRO A 42 10.33 -2.24 -3.33
N ILE A 43 10.54 -0.95 -3.06
CA ILE A 43 9.47 0.04 -3.22
C ILE A 43 9.33 0.29 -4.72
N HIS A 44 8.24 -0.19 -5.31
CA HIS A 44 7.97 -0.03 -6.74
C HIS A 44 7.22 1.26 -7.01
N PHE A 45 7.47 1.84 -8.18
CA PHE A 45 6.64 2.87 -8.78
C PHE A 45 6.01 2.29 -10.06
N PHE A 46 4.69 2.22 -10.11
CA PHE A 46 3.97 1.65 -11.25
C PHE A 46 3.52 2.74 -12.21
N TRP A 47 4.06 2.73 -13.43
CA TRP A 47 3.76 3.75 -14.45
C TRP A 47 2.32 3.73 -14.98
N GLY A 48 1.60 2.61 -14.84
CA GLY A 48 0.21 2.52 -15.32
C GLY A 48 -0.79 3.25 -14.43
N SER A 49 -0.58 3.20 -13.11
CA SER A 49 -1.48 3.72 -12.07
C SER A 49 -0.85 4.87 -11.27
N PHE A 50 0.43 5.17 -11.50
CA PHE A 50 1.21 6.20 -10.81
C PHE A 50 1.29 6.00 -9.28
N ASP A 51 1.16 4.76 -8.81
CA ASP A 51 1.23 4.43 -7.39
C ASP A 51 2.62 3.94 -6.95
N LEU A 52 2.89 4.15 -5.67
CA LEU A 52 3.99 3.49 -4.95
C LEU A 52 3.46 2.26 -4.23
N ALA A 53 4.24 1.18 -4.25
CA ALA A 53 3.90 -0.04 -3.54
C ALA A 53 5.09 -0.69 -2.84
N LEU A 54 4.86 -1.20 -1.64
CA LEU A 54 5.74 -2.10 -0.90
C LEU A 54 4.95 -3.35 -0.53
N THR A 55 5.51 -4.52 -0.84
CA THR A 55 4.84 -5.80 -0.61
C THR A 55 5.72 -6.72 0.24
N PHE A 56 5.14 -7.30 1.29
CA PHE A 56 5.71 -8.35 2.11
C PHE A 56 5.10 -9.70 1.75
N PHE A 57 5.87 -10.78 1.91
CA PHE A 57 5.43 -12.14 1.60
C PHE A 57 5.60 -13.04 2.82
N SER A 58 4.57 -13.84 3.13
CA SER A 58 4.64 -14.80 4.23
C SER A 58 5.55 -16.00 3.94
N GLY A 59 5.84 -16.24 2.66
CA GLY A 59 6.52 -17.43 2.17
C GLY A 59 5.58 -18.60 1.85
N ARG A 60 4.31 -18.54 2.25
CA ARG A 60 3.30 -19.55 1.89
C ARG A 60 2.66 -19.25 0.54
N LYS A 61 2.24 -20.30 -0.16
CA LYS A 61 1.43 -20.17 -1.38
C LYS A 61 0.03 -19.64 -1.03
N ALA A 62 -0.47 -18.70 -1.82
CA ALA A 62 -1.84 -18.27 -1.71
C ALA A 62 -2.78 -19.32 -2.33
N PRO A 63 -4.06 -19.39 -1.88
CA PRO A 63 -5.09 -20.13 -2.58
C PRO A 63 -5.21 -19.68 -4.04
N GLU A 64 -5.64 -20.58 -4.91
CA GLU A 64 -5.93 -20.21 -6.30
C GLU A 64 -7.04 -19.14 -6.34
N ARG A 65 -6.89 -18.18 -7.25
CA ARG A 65 -7.91 -17.15 -7.54
C ARG A 65 -8.67 -17.56 -8.81
N PRO A 66 -9.88 -18.15 -8.69
CA PRO A 66 -10.63 -18.61 -9.85
C PRO A 66 -10.95 -17.45 -10.79
N GLY A 67 -10.75 -17.66 -12.09
CA GLY A 67 -11.03 -16.64 -13.11
C GLY A 67 -10.00 -15.50 -13.21
N ALA A 68 -8.96 -15.49 -12.36
CA ALA A 68 -7.87 -14.54 -12.51
C ALA A 68 -7.06 -14.84 -13.78
N ASP A 69 -6.68 -13.80 -14.51
CA ASP A 69 -5.80 -13.95 -15.67
C ASP A 69 -4.41 -14.45 -15.25
N ARG A 70 -3.61 -14.86 -16.24
CA ARG A 70 -2.29 -15.45 -15.99
C ARG A 70 -1.36 -14.51 -15.21
N ILE A 71 -1.39 -13.21 -15.48
CA ILE A 71 -0.52 -12.23 -14.81
C ILE A 71 -0.96 -12.08 -13.35
N THR A 72 -2.26 -11.94 -13.09
CA THR A 72 -2.79 -11.84 -11.72
C THR A 72 -2.51 -13.10 -10.90
N ARG A 73 -2.62 -14.30 -11.48
CA ARG A 73 -2.30 -15.57 -10.81
C ARG A 73 -0.83 -15.65 -10.39
N GLU A 74 0.08 -15.20 -11.24
CA GLU A 74 1.52 -15.17 -10.92
C GLU A 74 1.83 -14.10 -9.86
N ALA A 75 1.28 -12.89 -10.01
CA ALA A 75 1.48 -11.77 -9.11
C ALA A 75 1.02 -12.08 -7.66
N TYR A 76 -0.07 -12.84 -7.53
CA TYR A 76 -0.63 -13.27 -6.24
C TYR A 76 -0.49 -14.78 -5.99
N SER A 77 0.60 -15.38 -6.47
CA SER A 77 0.90 -16.81 -6.27
C SER A 77 1.25 -17.17 -4.82
N HIS A 78 1.72 -16.19 -4.04
CA HIS A 78 2.06 -16.31 -2.64
C HIS A 78 1.25 -15.34 -1.80
N GLU A 79 1.04 -15.67 -0.53
CA GLU A 79 0.37 -14.75 0.38
C GLU A 79 1.20 -13.48 0.53
N ALA A 80 0.53 -12.35 0.43
CA ALA A 80 1.16 -11.06 0.43
C ALA A 80 0.35 -10.02 1.23
N ILE A 81 1.07 -9.07 1.83
CA ILE A 81 0.49 -7.84 2.36
C ILE A 81 1.16 -6.71 1.60
N SER A 82 0.37 -5.86 0.96
CA SER A 82 0.87 -4.75 0.15
C SER A 82 0.32 -3.44 0.69
N CYS A 83 1.14 -2.39 0.66
CA CYS A 83 0.74 -1.06 1.06
C CYS A 83 1.44 0.01 0.22
N GLY A 84 0.88 1.21 0.16
CA GLY A 84 1.34 2.18 -0.79
C GLY A 84 0.63 3.52 -0.77
N PHE A 85 0.91 4.31 -1.82
CA PHE A 85 0.26 5.57 -2.10
C PHE A 85 -0.24 5.57 -3.53
N TRP A 86 -1.50 5.96 -3.72
CA TRP A 86 -2.14 6.12 -5.00
C TRP A 86 -2.67 7.56 -5.15
N PRO A 87 -2.33 8.28 -6.23
CA PRO A 87 -2.76 9.67 -6.42
C PRO A 87 -4.25 9.82 -6.78
N GLY A 88 -4.97 8.72 -6.98
CA GLY A 88 -6.33 8.71 -7.52
C GLY A 88 -6.34 8.53 -9.04
N SER A 89 -7.54 8.52 -9.62
CA SER A 89 -7.78 8.54 -11.06
C SER A 89 -8.92 9.50 -11.40
N GLU A 90 -9.22 9.67 -12.68
CA GLU A 90 -10.39 10.47 -13.10
C GLU A 90 -11.70 9.93 -12.52
N GLN A 91 -11.86 8.61 -12.44
CA GLN A 91 -13.06 7.98 -11.87
C GLN A 91 -13.11 8.04 -10.33
N ALA A 92 -11.95 8.23 -9.69
CA ALA A 92 -11.80 8.24 -8.24
C ALA A 92 -10.69 9.24 -7.85
N PRO A 93 -11.00 10.56 -7.85
CA PRO A 93 -10.00 11.64 -7.82
C PRO A 93 -9.37 11.86 -6.44
N GLN A 94 -9.63 10.99 -5.47
CA GLN A 94 -9.14 11.16 -4.10
C GLN A 94 -7.87 10.35 -3.89
N ALA A 95 -6.74 11.05 -3.81
CA ALA A 95 -5.47 10.44 -3.41
C ALA A 95 -5.57 9.79 -2.03
N ALA A 96 -4.99 8.60 -1.89
CA ALA A 96 -5.04 7.83 -0.65
C ALA A 96 -3.76 7.01 -0.46
N PHE A 97 -3.46 6.73 0.80
CA PHE A 97 -2.61 5.61 1.16
C PHE A 97 -3.48 4.37 1.28
N TYR A 98 -2.96 3.24 0.81
CA TYR A 98 -3.71 1.99 0.79
C TYR A 98 -2.93 0.87 1.46
N ALA A 99 -3.64 -0.14 1.97
CA ALA A 99 -3.05 -1.39 2.44
C ALA A 99 -4.05 -2.55 2.31
N TYR A 100 -3.59 -3.69 1.81
CA TYR A 100 -4.41 -4.90 1.69
C TYR A 100 -3.62 -6.18 1.96
N SER A 101 -4.37 -7.25 2.22
CA SER A 101 -3.85 -8.62 2.33
C SER A 101 -4.39 -9.46 1.19
N ALA A 102 -3.55 -10.34 0.66
CA ALA A 102 -3.86 -11.22 -0.45
C ALA A 102 -3.43 -12.66 -0.08
N PRO A 103 -4.37 -13.57 0.22
CA PRO A 103 -5.81 -13.35 0.34
C PRO A 103 -6.16 -12.47 1.56
N THR A 104 -7.35 -11.87 1.53
CA THR A 104 -7.88 -11.13 2.69
C THR A 104 -8.24 -12.12 3.79
N PRO A 105 -7.63 -12.05 4.99
CA PRO A 105 -7.96 -12.95 6.08
C PRO A 105 -9.32 -12.61 6.70
N ALA A 106 -9.96 -13.59 7.32
CA ALA A 106 -11.22 -13.38 8.04
C ALA A 106 -11.03 -12.34 9.16
N GLY A 107 -11.98 -11.42 9.31
CA GLY A 107 -11.93 -10.35 10.30
C GLY A 107 -11.15 -9.10 9.88
N MET A 108 -10.52 -9.08 8.70
CA MET A 108 -9.73 -7.93 8.22
C MET A 108 -10.59 -6.66 8.13
N ALA A 109 -11.81 -6.76 7.59
CA ALA A 109 -12.71 -5.62 7.42
C ALA A 109 -13.08 -4.90 8.73
N THR A 110 -13.01 -5.62 9.84
CA THR A 110 -13.35 -5.12 11.19
C THR A 110 -12.12 -4.88 12.07
N ALA A 111 -10.92 -5.07 11.52
CA ALA A 111 -9.70 -4.86 12.29
C ALA A 111 -9.54 -3.39 12.67
N GLN A 112 -9.13 -3.15 13.92
CA GLN A 112 -8.84 -1.80 14.38
C GLN A 112 -7.49 -1.37 13.85
N VAL A 113 -7.49 -0.35 12.99
CA VAL A 113 -6.29 0.23 12.40
C VAL A 113 -6.17 1.71 12.80
N GLN A 114 -4.97 2.24 12.70
CA GLN A 114 -4.66 3.64 12.98
C GLN A 114 -4.24 4.36 11.68
N PRO A 115 -4.30 5.70 11.62
CA PRO A 115 -5.04 6.57 12.54
C PRO A 115 -6.56 6.37 12.37
N THR A 116 -7.38 7.00 13.21
CA THR A 116 -8.86 6.93 13.12
C THR A 116 -9.45 7.40 11.79
N ALA A 117 -8.69 8.12 10.97
CA ALA A 117 -9.10 8.51 9.62
C ALA A 117 -9.00 7.36 8.59
N ALA A 118 -8.31 6.27 8.92
CA ALA A 118 -8.25 5.07 8.08
C ALA A 118 -9.58 4.31 8.12
N ARG A 119 -10.01 3.78 6.98
CA ARG A 119 -11.24 2.98 6.86
C ARG A 119 -11.02 1.78 5.96
N TYR A 120 -11.77 0.72 6.19
CA TYR A 120 -11.85 -0.38 5.24
C TYR A 120 -12.86 -0.06 4.14
N ASP A 121 -12.54 -0.41 2.90
CA ASP A 121 -13.46 -0.36 1.77
C ASP A 121 -13.81 -1.79 1.34
N ASP A 122 -15.06 -2.22 1.59
CA ASP A 122 -15.52 -3.57 1.27
C ASP A 122 -15.54 -3.86 -0.23
N GLY A 123 -15.71 -2.83 -1.07
CA GLY A 123 -15.75 -2.97 -2.52
C GLY A 123 -14.37 -3.26 -3.10
N LEU A 124 -13.34 -2.62 -2.55
CA LEU A 124 -11.94 -2.82 -2.95
C LEU A 124 -11.25 -3.94 -2.18
N GLY A 125 -11.73 -4.27 -0.98
CA GLY A 125 -11.11 -5.26 -0.09
C GLY A 125 -9.81 -4.75 0.55
N GLU A 126 -9.70 -3.44 0.77
CA GLU A 126 -8.50 -2.80 1.28
C GLU A 126 -8.78 -1.68 2.28
N PHE A 127 -7.77 -1.34 3.07
CA PHE A 127 -7.79 -0.14 3.90
C PHE A 127 -7.34 1.08 3.10
N LEU A 128 -8.06 2.18 3.28
CA LEU A 128 -7.77 3.48 2.70
C LEU A 128 -7.59 4.54 3.80
N LEU A 129 -6.50 5.29 3.70
CA LEU A 129 -6.24 6.48 4.50
C LEU A 129 -6.17 7.70 3.57
N PRO A 130 -7.13 8.65 3.65
CA PRO A 130 -7.15 9.81 2.76
C PRO A 130 -5.88 10.65 2.85
N TYR A 131 -5.30 10.99 1.70
CA TYR A 131 -4.08 11.81 1.65
C TYR A 131 -4.24 13.14 2.40
N ASN A 132 -5.41 13.79 2.27
CA ASN A 132 -5.67 15.06 2.94
C ASN A 132 -5.71 14.93 4.48
N ALA A 133 -6.12 13.78 5.03
CA ALA A 133 -6.09 13.57 6.47
C ALA A 133 -4.65 13.57 6.98
N VAL A 134 -3.75 12.83 6.30
CA VAL A 134 -2.32 12.78 6.62
C VAL A 134 -1.65 14.13 6.39
N ARG A 135 -1.96 14.81 5.28
CA ARG A 135 -1.37 16.12 4.94
C ARG A 135 -1.68 17.20 5.98
N LEU A 136 -2.85 17.12 6.63
CA LEU A 136 -3.32 18.08 7.63
C LEU A 136 -3.00 17.63 9.07
N ALA A 137 -2.43 16.44 9.25
CA ALA A 137 -2.08 15.92 10.57
C ALA A 137 -0.93 16.71 11.21
N ALA A 138 -0.88 16.69 12.55
CA ALA A 138 0.21 17.30 13.30
C ALA A 138 1.55 16.57 13.08
N ASP A 139 1.52 15.25 12.93
CA ASP A 139 2.66 14.42 12.53
C ASP A 139 2.29 13.51 11.34
N PRO A 140 2.39 14.01 10.09
CA PRO A 140 2.05 13.24 8.90
C PRO A 140 2.85 11.94 8.75
N ALA A 141 4.13 11.95 9.15
CA ALA A 141 4.97 10.76 9.05
C ALA A 141 4.61 9.74 10.13
N GLY A 142 4.26 10.20 11.34
CA GLY A 142 3.75 9.37 12.42
C GLY A 142 2.45 8.66 12.05
N ASP A 143 1.46 9.40 11.54
CA ASP A 143 0.18 8.85 11.10
C ASP A 143 0.38 7.80 10.00
N LEU A 144 1.26 8.07 9.03
CA LEU A 144 1.53 7.14 7.94
C LEU A 144 2.25 5.86 8.42
N ARG A 145 3.21 5.99 9.34
CA ARG A 145 3.84 4.83 9.99
C ARG A 145 2.81 4.00 10.75
N ALA A 146 1.94 4.65 11.52
CA ALA A 146 0.90 3.97 12.29
C ALA A 146 -0.08 3.21 11.37
N PHE A 147 -0.41 3.78 10.22
CA PHE A 147 -1.25 3.13 9.22
C PHE A 147 -0.61 1.87 8.63
N PHE A 148 0.60 1.97 8.10
CA PHE A 148 1.26 0.80 7.52
C PHE A 148 1.56 -0.27 8.57
N ALA A 149 1.99 0.11 9.78
CA ALA A 149 2.23 -0.83 10.87
C ALA A 149 0.95 -1.55 11.32
N SER A 150 -0.12 -0.81 11.65
CA SER A 150 -1.35 -1.42 12.17
C SER A 150 -2.08 -2.29 11.14
N THR A 151 -2.06 -1.91 9.86
CA THR A 151 -2.64 -2.72 8.77
C THR A 151 -1.83 -3.99 8.51
N TYR A 152 -0.49 -3.90 8.54
CA TYR A 152 0.37 -5.08 8.48
C TYR A 152 0.15 -6.01 9.67
N GLU A 153 0.14 -5.48 10.90
CA GLU A 153 -0.08 -6.27 12.11
C GLU A 153 -1.43 -6.98 12.09
N ALA A 154 -2.50 -6.30 11.65
CA ALA A 154 -3.81 -6.90 11.48
C ALA A 154 -3.76 -8.04 10.45
N GLY A 155 -3.23 -7.79 9.26
CA GLY A 155 -3.13 -8.78 8.19
C GLY A 155 -2.28 -9.99 8.56
N ALA A 156 -1.10 -9.76 9.15
CA ALA A 156 -0.16 -10.81 9.54
C ALA A 156 -0.71 -11.65 10.70
N THR A 157 -1.35 -11.02 11.68
CA THR A 157 -1.97 -11.72 12.83
C THR A 157 -3.17 -12.57 12.37
N LEU A 158 -4.12 -11.97 11.66
CA LEU A 158 -5.33 -12.65 11.20
C LEU A 158 -5.01 -13.71 10.14
N GLY A 159 -4.01 -13.45 9.30
CA GLY A 159 -3.46 -14.40 8.34
C GLY A 159 -2.55 -15.46 8.97
N GLN A 160 -2.30 -15.43 10.28
CA GLN A 160 -1.46 -16.39 10.99
C GLN A 160 -0.04 -16.51 10.40
N TRP A 161 0.57 -15.39 10.02
CA TRP A 161 1.96 -15.37 9.53
C TRP A 161 2.92 -15.70 10.68
N ASP A 162 4.07 -16.31 10.36
CA ASP A 162 5.13 -16.56 11.34
C ASP A 162 5.88 -15.26 11.64
N ARG A 163 5.27 -14.39 12.43
CA ARG A 163 5.78 -13.05 12.74
C ARG A 163 7.14 -13.09 13.43
N ILE A 164 7.43 -14.13 14.21
CA ILE A 164 8.74 -14.30 14.87
C ILE A 164 9.85 -14.50 13.83
N ALA A 165 9.57 -15.26 12.76
CA ALA A 165 10.53 -15.47 11.68
C ALA A 165 10.61 -14.31 10.68
N LEU A 166 9.63 -13.40 10.68
CA LEU A 166 9.45 -12.37 9.66
C LEU A 166 9.74 -10.94 10.16
N GLU A 167 9.81 -10.72 11.47
CA GLU A 167 10.00 -9.39 12.08
C GLU A 167 11.27 -9.34 12.94
N HIS A 168 11.86 -8.15 13.08
CA HIS A 168 12.86 -7.94 14.13
C HIS A 168 12.22 -8.12 15.52
N ALA A 169 12.95 -8.71 16.46
CA ALA A 169 12.52 -8.76 17.85
C ALA A 169 12.33 -7.33 18.39
N ALA A 170 11.21 -7.09 19.05
CA ALA A 170 10.95 -5.82 19.72
C ALA A 170 12.12 -5.55 20.70
N SER A 171 12.85 -4.46 20.44
CA SER A 171 13.98 -4.01 21.26
C SER A 171 13.50 -3.21 22.45
#